data_AF-A0AB34DVP5-F1
#
_entry.id   AF-A0AB34DVP5-F1
#
_cell.length_a   1.000
_cell.length_b   1.000
_cell.length_c   1.000
_cell.angle_alpha   90.00
_cell.angle_beta   90.00
_cell.angle_gamma   90.00
#
_symmetry.space_group_name_H-M   'P 1'
#
loop_
_entity.id
_entity.type
_entity.pdbx_description
1 polymer ?
#
loop_
_entity_poly.entity_id
_entity_poly.type
_entity_poly.pdbx_seq_one_letter_code
_entity_poly.pdbx_strand_id
1 'polypeptide(L)'
;MTRNNKDQKGAEYFTRALRLPEKPRQLVDAGQAYEATRNARSLAARELSDMRMTRSNAELGVTVQSIPTQAQIDDAADNLAELVNQDTETSGTFNALNREYVQTANQALQPVYQDYAVAVLEAVERLDILLKVGEDFHRDAVRAGVSPDHPAICGSKGQRGLVDNSLKLARSWCR
;
A
#
# COMPACT_ATOMS: atom_id res chain seq x y z
N MET A 1 8.43 -13.92 -18.24
CA MET A 1 8.09 -13.40 -16.90
C MET A 1 7.74 -11.93 -17.04
N THR A 2 6.46 -11.58 -17.07
CA THR A 2 5.98 -10.19 -17.17
C THR A 2 4.85 -10.00 -16.17
N ARG A 3 5.21 -9.87 -14.89
CA ARG A 3 4.29 -9.39 -13.87
C ARG A 3 4.45 -7.86 -13.77
N ASN A 4 3.37 -7.12 -13.99
CA ASN A 4 3.09 -5.81 -13.39
C ASN A 4 3.73 -4.50 -13.92
N ASN A 5 3.90 -4.32 -15.23
CA ASN A 5 4.26 -2.99 -15.78
C ASN A 5 3.16 -1.90 -15.61
N LYS A 6 1.88 -2.27 -15.46
CA LYS A 6 0.80 -1.29 -15.19
C LYS A 6 0.78 -0.85 -13.74
N ASP A 7 0.97 -1.79 -12.81
CA ASP A 7 1.00 -1.50 -11.37
C ASP A 7 2.27 -0.71 -10.99
N GLN A 8 3.41 -0.98 -11.63
CA GLN A 8 4.62 -0.18 -11.47
C GLN A 8 4.44 1.28 -11.92
N LYS A 9 3.85 1.51 -13.11
CA LYS A 9 3.60 2.88 -13.61
C LYS A 9 2.57 3.63 -12.76
N GLY A 10 1.57 2.93 -12.24
CA GLY A 10 0.60 3.50 -11.30
C GLY A 10 1.27 3.91 -9.99
N ALA A 11 2.07 3.02 -9.40
CA ALA A 11 2.83 3.31 -8.19
C ALA A 11 3.82 4.47 -8.38
N GLU A 12 4.54 4.54 -9.50
CA GLU A 12 5.44 5.65 -9.84
C GLU A 12 4.68 6.97 -10.01
N TYR A 13 3.52 6.96 -10.67
CA TYR A 13 2.66 8.14 -10.83
C TYR A 13 2.13 8.64 -9.49
N PHE A 14 1.63 7.75 -8.63
CA PHE A 14 1.20 8.11 -7.28
C PHE A 14 2.37 8.63 -6.42
N THR A 15 3.52 7.98 -6.48
CA THR A 15 4.75 8.44 -5.78
C THR A 15 5.13 9.86 -6.20
N ARG A 16 5.06 10.16 -7.51
CA ARG A 16 5.41 11.46 -8.08
C ARG A 16 4.34 12.54 -7.85
N ALA A 17 3.06 12.17 -7.88
CA ALA A 17 1.94 13.07 -7.63
C ALA A 17 1.79 13.43 -6.15
N LEU A 18 2.04 12.47 -5.25
CA LEU A 18 2.00 12.67 -3.80
C LEU A 18 3.29 13.32 -3.25
N ARG A 19 4.33 13.51 -4.08
CA ARG A 19 5.64 14.04 -3.67
C ARG A 19 6.16 13.34 -2.41
N LEU A 20 6.06 12.00 -2.38
CA LEU A 20 6.57 11.24 -1.25
C LEU A 20 8.05 11.60 -1.04
N PRO A 21 8.51 11.76 0.22
CA PRO A 21 9.92 11.96 0.48
C PRO A 21 10.72 10.81 -0.12
N GLU A 22 11.87 11.13 -0.72
CA GLU A 22 12.74 10.11 -1.30
C GLU A 22 13.13 9.08 -0.23
N LYS A 23 13.16 7.80 -0.61
CA LYS A 23 13.58 6.75 0.32
C LYS A 23 15.06 6.97 0.68
N PRO A 24 15.42 7.01 1.96
CA PRO A 24 16.82 7.09 2.37
C PRO A 24 17.62 5.91 1.79
N ARG A 25 18.85 6.16 1.34
CA ARG A 25 19.73 5.10 0.80
C ARG A 25 19.89 3.95 1.79
N GLN A 26 20.04 4.27 3.07
CA GLN A 26 20.13 3.30 4.17
C GLN A 26 18.95 2.32 4.22
N LEU A 27 17.73 2.78 3.93
CA LEU A 27 16.54 1.90 3.88
C LEU A 27 16.58 0.98 2.66
N VAL A 28 17.04 1.49 1.52
CA VAL A 28 17.18 0.70 0.29
C VAL A 28 18.25 -0.38 0.49
N ASP A 29 19.41 -0.01 1.03
CA ASP A 29 20.52 -0.92 1.30
C ASP A 29 20.13 -1.98 2.34
N ALA A 30 19.44 -1.59 3.42
CA ALA A 30 18.91 -2.52 4.40
C ALA A 30 17.88 -3.50 3.81
N GLY A 31 17.06 -3.03 2.85
CA GLY A 31 16.10 -3.87 2.13
C GLY A 31 16.81 -4.91 1.26
N GLN A 32 17.85 -4.52 0.52
CA GLN A 32 18.65 -5.44 -0.28
C GLN A 32 19.40 -6.46 0.59
N ALA A 33 19.96 -6.01 1.71
CA ALA A 33 20.63 -6.90 2.67
C ALA A 33 19.65 -7.94 3.25
N TYR A 34 18.45 -7.51 3.65
CA TYR A 34 17.41 -8.40 4.14
C TYR A 34 16.92 -9.40 3.09
N GLU A 35 16.73 -8.98 1.83
CA GLU A 35 16.36 -9.89 0.74
C GLU A 35 17.47 -10.92 0.47
N ALA A 36 18.73 -10.51 0.51
CA ALA A 36 19.88 -11.40 0.32
C ALA A 36 19.96 -12.46 1.43
N THR A 37 19.89 -12.06 2.70
CA THR A 37 19.93 -12.99 3.85
C THR A 37 18.74 -13.95 3.85
N ARG A 38 17.54 -13.45 3.55
CA ARG A 38 16.33 -14.27 3.43
C ARG A 38 16.47 -15.35 2.33
N ASN A 39 17.03 -14.98 1.18
CA ASN A 39 17.26 -15.92 0.08
C ASN A 39 18.33 -16.96 0.45
N ALA A 40 19.44 -16.54 1.06
CA ALA A 40 20.48 -17.45 1.55
C ALA A 40 19.93 -18.45 2.57
N ARG A 41 19.14 -17.98 3.54
CA ARG A 41 18.46 -18.85 4.51
C ARG A 41 17.52 -19.84 3.84
N SER A 42 16.74 -19.40 2.85
CA SER A 42 15.83 -20.29 2.12
C SER A 42 16.57 -21.36 1.33
N LEU A 43 17.76 -21.05 0.81
CA LEU A 43 18.61 -22.01 0.11
C LEU A 43 19.20 -23.03 1.09
N ALA A 44 19.82 -22.57 2.18
CA ALA A 44 20.42 -23.42 3.21
C ALA A 44 19.39 -24.36 3.86
N ALA A 45 18.15 -23.89 4.08
CA ALA A 45 17.07 -24.73 4.62
C ALA A 45 16.67 -25.86 3.65
N ARG A 46 16.68 -25.58 2.34
CA ARG A 46 16.42 -26.60 1.32
C ARG A 46 17.57 -27.61 1.25
N GLU A 47 18.81 -27.13 1.21
CA GLU A 47 19.99 -27.98 1.18
C GLU A 47 20.03 -28.93 2.40
N LEU A 48 19.77 -28.43 3.61
CA LEU A 48 19.69 -29.26 4.81
C LEU A 48 18.56 -30.29 4.72
N SER A 49 17.39 -29.90 4.21
CA SER A 49 16.27 -30.81 3.99
C SER A 49 16.63 -31.91 3.00
N ASP A 50 17.26 -31.55 1.88
CA ASP A 50 17.67 -32.49 0.83
C ASP A 50 18.75 -33.46 1.34
N MET A 51 19.70 -32.98 2.15
CA MET A 51 20.72 -33.83 2.78
C MET A 51 20.09 -34.85 3.75
N ARG A 52 19.15 -34.41 4.60
CA ARG A 52 18.42 -35.29 5.53
C ARG A 52 17.57 -36.33 4.78
N MET A 53 16.88 -35.91 3.73
CA MET A 53 16.09 -36.81 2.87
C MET A 53 16.97 -37.82 2.14
N THR A 54 18.10 -37.39 1.56
CA THR A 54 19.03 -38.27 0.84
C THR A 54 19.58 -39.35 1.77
N ARG A 55 19.95 -38.98 3.00
CA ARG A 55 20.42 -39.94 3.99
C ARG A 55 19.33 -40.91 4.45
N SER A 56 18.13 -40.41 4.73
CA SER A 56 16.98 -41.26 5.10
C SER A 56 16.62 -42.25 3.98
N ASN A 57 16.64 -41.80 2.72
CA ASN A 57 16.43 -42.67 1.57
C ASN A 57 17.50 -43.76 1.44
N ALA A 58 18.77 -43.42 1.72
CA ALA A 58 19.85 -44.40 1.75
C ALA A 58 19.66 -45.46 2.85
N GLU A 59 19.21 -45.05 4.03
CA GLU A 59 18.88 -45.95 5.15
C GLU A 59 17.70 -46.90 4.83
N LEU A 60 16.77 -46.45 3.96
CA LEU A 60 15.67 -47.26 3.43
C LEU A 60 16.06 -48.14 2.23
N GLY A 61 17.33 -48.16 1.83
CA GLY A 61 17.85 -49.00 0.74
C GLY A 61 17.64 -48.42 -0.67
N VAL A 62 17.24 -47.16 -0.79
CA VAL A 62 17.18 -46.47 -2.10
C VAL A 62 18.60 -46.15 -2.57
N THR A 63 18.91 -46.49 -3.83
CA THR A 63 20.21 -46.18 -4.42
C THR A 63 20.35 -44.66 -4.62
N VAL A 64 21.30 -44.05 -3.93
CA VAL A 64 21.66 -42.64 -4.05
C VAL A 64 23.14 -42.51 -4.46
N GLN A 65 23.49 -41.45 -5.20
CA GLN A 65 24.85 -41.26 -5.71
C GLN A 65 25.89 -40.96 -4.62
N SER A 66 25.50 -40.21 -3.59
CA SER A 66 26.33 -39.90 -2.43
C SER A 66 25.46 -39.78 -1.18
N ILE A 67 25.98 -40.27 -0.05
CA ILE A 67 25.30 -40.20 1.25
C ILE A 67 25.99 -39.10 2.06
N PRO A 68 25.28 -38.03 2.45
CA PRO A 68 25.83 -36.99 3.32
C PRO A 68 26.24 -37.58 4.66
N THR A 69 27.43 -37.21 5.15
CA THR A 69 27.90 -37.62 6.49
C THR A 69 27.13 -36.86 7.58
N GLN A 70 27.18 -37.35 8.83
CA GLN A 70 26.56 -36.62 9.94
C GLN A 70 27.20 -35.26 10.15
N ALA A 71 28.53 -35.18 10.08
CA ALA A 71 29.27 -33.92 10.16
C ALA A 71 28.78 -32.90 9.12
N GLN A 72 28.54 -33.32 7.86
CA GLN A 72 28.02 -32.42 6.82
C GLN A 72 26.59 -31.91 7.13
N ILE A 73 25.74 -32.75 7.73
CA ILE A 73 24.39 -32.35 8.13
C ILE A 73 24.45 -31.38 9.31
N ASP A 74 25.34 -31.61 10.26
CA ASP A 74 25.53 -30.75 11.43
C ASP A 74 26.11 -29.39 11.00
N ASP A 75 27.14 -29.36 10.15
CA ASP A 75 27.71 -28.14 9.56
C ASP A 75 26.64 -27.32 8.80
N ALA A 76 25.79 -28.00 8.02
CA ALA A 76 24.69 -27.35 7.30
C ALA A 76 23.60 -26.80 8.24
N ALA A 77 23.36 -27.46 9.38
CA ALA A 77 22.44 -26.99 10.41
C ALA A 77 23.00 -25.76 11.14
N ASP A 78 24.29 -25.75 11.46
CA ASP A 78 24.98 -24.61 12.08
C ASP A 78 24.99 -23.39 11.14
N ASN A 79 25.31 -23.59 9.86
CA ASN A 79 25.22 -22.53 8.85
C ASN A 79 23.78 -21.97 8.73
N LEU A 80 22.76 -22.83 8.75
CA LEU A 80 21.37 -22.37 8.75
C LEU A 80 21.03 -21.56 10.00
N ALA A 81 21.53 -21.97 11.17
CA ALA A 81 21.32 -21.24 12.42
C ALA A 81 21.96 -19.85 12.39
N GLU A 82 23.17 -19.73 11.84
CA GLU A 82 23.84 -18.44 11.64
C GLU A 82 23.04 -17.53 10.69
N LEU A 83 22.57 -18.06 9.56
CA LEU A 83 21.74 -17.32 8.60
C LEU A 83 20.39 -16.89 9.19
N VAL A 84 19.80 -17.67 10.10
CA VAL A 84 18.58 -17.28 10.83
C VAL A 84 18.85 -16.09 11.76
N ASN A 85 19.98 -16.08 12.45
CA ASN A 85 20.37 -14.95 13.31
C ASN A 85 20.61 -13.69 12.47
N GLN A 86 21.34 -13.81 11.35
CA GLN A 86 21.59 -12.70 10.42
C GLN A 86 20.28 -12.18 9.78
N ASP A 87 19.33 -13.06 9.40
CA ASP A 87 18.00 -12.66 8.89
C ASP A 87 17.21 -11.89 9.95
N THR A 88 17.31 -12.30 11.21
CA THR A 88 16.62 -11.64 12.33
C THR A 88 17.17 -10.22 12.56
N GLU A 89 18.50 -10.07 12.56
CA GLU A 89 19.15 -8.77 12.71
C GLU A 89 18.82 -7.83 11.53
N THR A 90 19.03 -8.31 10.30
CA THR A 90 18.78 -7.51 9.08
C THR A 90 17.30 -7.13 8.92
N SER A 91 16.39 -8.04 9.26
CA SER A 91 14.94 -7.75 9.33
C SER A 91 14.63 -6.69 10.39
N GLY A 92 15.26 -6.77 11.57
CA GLY A 92 15.11 -5.79 12.64
C GLY A 92 15.50 -4.37 12.17
N THR A 93 16.68 -4.24 11.57
CA THR A 93 17.18 -2.97 11.02
C THR A 93 16.28 -2.44 9.91
N PHE A 94 15.88 -3.29 8.94
CA PHE A 94 14.98 -2.88 7.86
C PHE A 94 13.63 -2.39 8.39
N ASN A 95 13.03 -3.14 9.32
CA ASN A 95 11.73 -2.78 9.89
C ASN A 95 11.79 -1.48 10.69
N ALA A 96 12.88 -1.23 11.42
CA ALA A 96 13.08 0.03 12.15
C ALA A 96 13.14 1.22 11.19
N LEU A 97 14.01 1.16 10.17
CA LEU A 97 14.15 2.21 9.17
C LEU A 97 12.87 2.42 8.36
N ASN A 98 12.14 1.34 8.05
CA ASN A 98 10.90 1.43 7.29
C ASN A 98 9.78 2.11 8.11
N ARG A 99 9.69 1.85 9.42
CA ARG A 99 8.73 2.53 10.30
C ARG A 99 9.02 4.03 10.36
N GLU A 100 10.28 4.41 10.53
CA GLU A 100 10.71 5.82 10.54
C GLU A 100 10.38 6.53 9.22
N TYR A 101 10.67 5.89 8.09
CA TYR A 101 10.32 6.41 6.78
C TYR A 101 8.80 6.58 6.61
N VAL A 102 8.00 5.58 6.97
CA VAL A 102 6.52 5.66 6.87
C VAL A 102 5.97 6.76 7.75
N GLN A 103 6.49 6.91 8.98
CA GLN A 103 6.08 8.00 9.88
C GLN A 103 6.41 9.37 9.27
N THR A 104 7.61 9.53 8.74
CA THR A 104 8.07 10.77 8.08
C THR A 104 7.24 11.09 6.83
N ALA A 105 6.99 10.08 5.99
CA ALA A 105 6.15 10.22 4.81
C ALA A 105 4.72 10.63 5.17
N ASN A 106 4.13 10.02 6.21
CA ASN A 106 2.79 10.39 6.68
C ASN A 106 2.75 11.84 7.18
N GLN A 107 3.75 12.28 7.95
CA GLN A 107 3.83 13.67 8.43
C GLN A 107 3.97 14.66 7.26
N ALA A 108 4.80 14.33 6.25
CA ALA A 108 4.98 15.18 5.08
C ALA A 108 3.73 15.26 4.20
N LEU A 109 2.93 14.19 4.13
CA LEU A 109 1.69 14.14 3.37
C LEU A 109 0.49 14.76 4.07
N GLN A 110 0.50 14.82 5.41
CA GLN A 110 -0.61 15.36 6.20
C GLN A 110 -1.10 16.74 5.73
N PRO A 111 -0.24 17.74 5.45
CA PRO A 111 -0.71 19.03 4.91
C PRO A 111 -1.36 18.89 3.53
N VAL A 112 -0.81 18.05 2.64
CA VAL A 112 -1.36 17.84 1.29
C VAL A 112 -2.74 17.19 1.35
N TYR A 113 -2.93 16.20 2.23
CA TYR A 113 -4.24 15.59 2.47
C TYR A 113 -5.23 16.60 3.05
N GLN A 114 -4.78 17.46 3.96
CA GLN A 114 -5.63 18.50 4.54
C GLN A 114 -6.08 19.50 3.47
N ASP A 115 -5.16 20.00 2.64
CA ASP A 115 -5.47 20.93 1.56
C ASP A 115 -6.45 20.32 0.55
N TYR A 116 -6.25 19.05 0.20
CA TYR A 116 -7.18 18.30 -0.65
C TYR A 116 -8.58 18.18 -0.02
N ALA A 117 -8.66 17.82 1.26
CA ALA A 117 -9.94 17.70 1.97
C ALA A 117 -10.68 19.04 2.02
N VAL A 118 -9.97 20.14 2.30
CA VAL A 118 -10.53 21.50 2.30
C VAL A 118 -11.06 21.88 0.91
N ALA A 119 -10.28 21.65 -0.15
CA ALA A 119 -10.72 21.95 -1.52
C ALA A 119 -11.97 21.16 -1.93
N VAL A 120 -12.06 19.89 -1.54
CA VAL A 120 -13.26 19.06 -1.76
C VAL A 120 -14.45 19.63 -0.99
N LEU A 121 -14.28 20.00 0.28
CA LEU A 121 -15.34 20.59 1.08
C LEU A 121 -15.85 21.90 0.46
N GLU A 122 -14.96 22.81 0.07
CA GLU A 122 -15.33 24.07 -0.59
C GLU A 122 -16.11 23.85 -1.89
N ALA A 123 -15.68 22.89 -2.72
CA ALA A 123 -16.35 22.57 -3.97
C ALA A 123 -17.77 22.01 -3.72
N VAL A 124 -17.93 21.13 -2.73
CA VAL A 124 -19.23 20.55 -2.39
C VAL A 124 -20.15 21.59 -1.75
N GLU A 125 -19.64 22.47 -0.88
CA GLU A 125 -20.43 23.56 -0.31
C GLU A 125 -20.87 24.59 -1.37
N ARG A 126 -19.97 24.91 -2.32
CA ARG A 126 -20.33 25.77 -3.45
C ARG A 126 -21.40 25.14 -4.33
N LEU A 127 -21.33 23.83 -4.56
CA LEU A 127 -22.37 23.09 -5.28
C LEU A 127 -23.71 23.17 -4.55
N ASP A 128 -23.75 22.96 -3.23
CA ASP A 128 -24.96 23.07 -2.42
C ASP A 128 -25.60 24.48 -2.50
N ILE A 129 -24.79 25.54 -2.44
CA ILE A 129 -25.27 26.92 -2.61
C ILE A 129 -25.89 27.13 -4.00
N LEU A 130 -25.18 26.74 -5.07
CA LEU A 130 -25.67 26.90 -6.44
C LEU A 130 -26.97 26.15 -6.68
N LEU A 131 -27.11 24.96 -6.09
CA LEU A 131 -28.33 24.16 -6.18
C LEU A 131 -29.50 24.81 -5.44
N LYS A 132 -29.28 25.37 -4.24
CA LYS A 132 -30.31 26.12 -3.50
C LYS A 132 -30.77 27.36 -4.24
N VAL A 133 -29.83 28.16 -4.74
CA VAL A 133 -30.14 29.37 -5.53
C VAL A 133 -30.89 29.01 -6.81
N GLY A 134 -30.50 27.92 -7.48
CA GLY A 134 -31.20 27.41 -8.66
C GLY A 134 -32.63 26.94 -8.35
N GLU A 135 -32.86 26.31 -7.19
CA GLU A 135 -34.19 25.90 -6.73
C GLU A 135 -35.10 27.12 -6.49
N ASP A 136 -34.59 28.13 -5.77
CA ASP A 136 -35.34 29.35 -5.47
C ASP A 136 -35.66 30.15 -6.75
N PHE A 137 -34.67 30.30 -7.64
CA PHE A 137 -34.88 30.95 -8.94
C PHE A 137 -35.95 30.23 -9.78
N HIS A 138 -35.88 28.89 -9.86
CA HIS A 138 -36.88 28.11 -10.60
C HIS A 138 -38.28 28.29 -10.00
N ARG A 139 -38.40 28.29 -8.67
CA ARG A 139 -39.66 28.52 -7.96
C ARG A 139 -40.25 29.90 -8.25
N ASP A 140 -39.41 30.94 -8.26
CA ASP A 140 -39.85 32.30 -8.52
C ASP A 140 -40.19 32.52 -10.00
N ALA A 141 -39.45 31.91 -10.94
CA ALA A 141 -39.79 31.91 -12.36
C ALA A 141 -41.17 31.28 -12.61
N VAL A 142 -41.43 30.10 -12.03
CA VAL A 142 -42.74 29.43 -12.11
C VAL A 142 -43.85 30.30 -11.53
N ARG A 143 -43.63 30.94 -10.38
CA ARG A 143 -44.60 31.88 -9.78
C ARG A 143 -44.88 33.09 -10.66
N ALA A 144 -43.87 33.57 -11.38
CA ALA A 144 -43.99 34.68 -12.32
C ALA A 144 -44.59 34.26 -13.68
N GLY A 145 -44.95 32.99 -13.87
CA GLY A 145 -45.48 32.46 -15.14
C GLY A 145 -44.42 32.30 -16.23
N VAL A 146 -43.13 32.38 -15.87
CA VAL A 146 -42.00 32.15 -16.79
C VAL A 146 -41.63 30.67 -16.73
N SER A 147 -41.58 30.02 -17.89
CA SER A 147 -41.10 28.64 -18.01
C SER A 147 -39.59 28.66 -18.28
N PRO A 148 -38.73 28.26 -17.31
CA PRO A 148 -37.30 28.16 -17.57
C PRO A 148 -36.99 26.99 -18.51
N ASP A 149 -36.11 27.22 -19.49
CA ASP A 149 -35.71 26.24 -20.52
C ASP A 149 -34.95 25.02 -19.97
N HIS A 150 -34.51 25.09 -18.71
CA HIS A 150 -33.78 24.02 -18.03
C HIS A 150 -34.54 23.54 -16.77
N PRO A 151 -34.66 22.23 -16.57
CA PRO A 151 -35.29 21.69 -15.36
C PRO A 151 -34.47 22.07 -14.12
N ALA A 152 -35.14 22.29 -12.99
CA ALA A 152 -34.46 22.52 -11.72
C ALA A 152 -33.51 21.35 -11.41
N ILE A 153 -32.22 21.66 -11.19
CA ILE A 153 -31.18 20.66 -10.93
C ILE A 153 -31.44 19.89 -9.61
N CYS A 154 -32.34 20.39 -8.74
CA CYS A 154 -32.78 19.76 -7.50
C CYS A 154 -34.28 19.45 -7.43
N GLY A 155 -34.92 19.05 -8.52
CA GLY A 155 -36.35 18.68 -8.51
C GLY A 155 -36.70 17.41 -7.71
N SER A 156 -35.72 16.56 -7.35
CA SER A 156 -35.97 15.26 -6.73
C SER A 156 -35.27 15.04 -5.37
N LYS A 157 -35.96 14.35 -4.44
CA LYS A 157 -35.40 13.95 -3.13
C LYS A 157 -34.11 13.13 -3.26
N GLY A 158 -33.95 12.37 -4.36
CA GLY A 158 -32.77 11.54 -4.62
C GLY A 158 -31.49 12.36 -4.89
N GLN A 159 -31.60 13.46 -5.64
CA GLN A 159 -30.45 14.34 -5.92
C GLN A 159 -29.99 15.11 -4.68
N ARG A 160 -30.93 15.58 -3.85
CA ARG A 160 -30.61 16.24 -2.58
C ARG A 160 -29.87 15.31 -1.61
N GLY A 161 -30.29 14.05 -1.53
CA GLY A 161 -29.63 13.03 -0.70
C GLY A 161 -28.18 12.75 -1.10
N LEU A 162 -27.83 12.84 -2.40
CA LEU A 162 -26.45 12.65 -2.87
C LEU A 162 -25.54 13.80 -2.45
N VAL A 163 -26.04 15.04 -2.52
CA VAL A 163 -25.29 16.23 -2.08
C VAL A 163 -25.11 16.21 -0.56
N ASP A 164 -26.17 15.90 0.20
CA ASP A 164 -26.10 15.78 1.66
C ASP A 164 -25.10 14.71 2.11
N ASN A 165 -25.06 13.57 1.42
CA ASN A 165 -24.10 12.51 1.72
C ASN A 165 -22.66 12.94 1.36
N SER A 166 -22.49 13.65 0.25
CA SER A 166 -21.19 14.19 -0.17
C SER A 166 -20.68 15.25 0.82
N LEU A 167 -21.55 16.12 1.34
CA LEU A 167 -21.23 17.09 2.39
C LEU A 167 -20.84 16.41 3.70
N LYS A 168 -21.58 15.39 4.12
CA LYS A 168 -21.26 14.62 5.33
C LYS A 168 -19.90 13.94 5.22
N LEU A 169 -19.62 13.34 4.06
CA LEU A 169 -18.35 12.69 3.78
C LEU A 169 -17.19 13.71 3.76
N ALA A 170 -17.32 14.80 3.00
CA ALA A 170 -16.30 15.85 2.91
C ALA A 170 -15.99 16.46 4.30
N ARG A 171 -17.02 16.75 5.09
CA ARG A 171 -16.84 17.25 6.47
C ARG A 171 -16.16 16.25 7.40
N SER A 172 -16.35 14.94 7.16
CA SER A 172 -15.66 13.92 7.96
C SER A 172 -14.16 13.85 7.64
N TRP A 173 -13.73 14.28 6.45
CA TRP A 173 -12.33 14.30 6.05
C TRP A 173 -11.57 15.52 6.58
N CYS A 174 -12.28 16.58 6.99
CA CYS A 174 -11.69 17.81 7.52
C CYS A 174 -11.68 17.88 9.07
N ARG A 175 -12.12 16.82 9.77
CA ARG A 175 -12.12 16.73 11.24
C ARG A 175 -10.87 16.03 11.74
#